data_AF-A0A962NZN9-F1
#
_entry.id   AF-A0A962NZN9-F1
#
_cell.length_a   1.000
_cell.length_b   1.000
_cell.length_c   1.000
_cell.angle_alpha   90.00
_cell.angle_beta   90.00
_cell.angle_gamma   90.00
#
_symmetry.space_group_name_H-M   'P 1'
#
loop_
_entity.id
_entity.type
_entity.pdbx_description
1 polymer ?
#
loop_
_entity_poly.entity_id
_entity_poly.type
_entity_poly.pdbx_seq_one_letter_code
_entity_poly.pdbx_strand_id
1 'polypeptide(L)'
;DLQNAESHYLVVAPLIATNQQCLGVLVVERMPFLSLNQETLQFLSVLLGYYTDNVKLIPLAMKILRDNPTCPIEFASELLRLERVQRESGLPSSITAFVISDSPHRQDIFAEMVRQRRQMDINWDIRLSDRDIIITMMPLHGDAAVTGYLLRSQKWLKEMFNAPNFSDAKVTPYTALVNERPAADLLNNLLERCLVKQHS
;
A
#
# COMPACT_ATOMS: atom_id res chain seq x y z
N ASP A 1 -18.46 -26.86 -37.65
CA ASP A 1 -19.76 -26.23 -37.30
C ASP A 1 -19.75 -25.59 -35.91
N LEU A 2 -19.12 -24.41 -35.78
CA LEU A 2 -19.18 -23.56 -34.58
C LEU A 2 -20.05 -22.29 -34.81
N GLN A 3 -20.67 -22.17 -35.99
CA GLN A 3 -21.31 -20.93 -36.45
C GLN A 3 -22.70 -20.67 -35.83
N ASN A 4 -23.19 -21.50 -34.91
CA ASN A 4 -24.53 -21.35 -34.29
C ASN A 4 -24.54 -21.61 -32.77
N ALA A 5 -23.43 -21.37 -32.08
CA ALA A 5 -23.43 -21.35 -30.63
C ALA A 5 -23.84 -19.95 -30.14
N GLU A 6 -25.09 -19.79 -29.70
CA GLU A 6 -25.51 -18.59 -28.98
C GLU A 6 -24.73 -18.53 -27.65
N SER A 7 -23.78 -17.61 -27.56
CA SER A 7 -23.07 -17.31 -26.31
C SER A 7 -23.99 -16.48 -25.40
N HIS A 8 -24.18 -16.93 -24.16
CA HIS A 8 -24.89 -16.15 -23.14
C HIS A 8 -24.10 -14.90 -22.70
N TYR A 9 -22.83 -14.80 -23.09
CA TYR A 9 -21.92 -13.75 -22.69
C TYR A 9 -21.52 -12.86 -23.86
N LEU A 10 -21.59 -11.55 -23.64
CA LEU A 10 -21.26 -10.49 -24.60
C LEU A 10 -19.76 -10.24 -24.70
N VAL A 11 -19.04 -10.39 -23.58
CA VAL A 11 -17.57 -10.23 -23.52
C VAL A 11 -16.97 -11.37 -22.72
N VAL A 12 -15.90 -11.94 -23.24
CA VAL A 12 -15.06 -12.94 -22.56
C VAL A 12 -13.61 -12.46 -22.70
N ALA A 13 -13.06 -11.89 -21.63
CA ALA A 13 -11.72 -11.31 -21.63
C ALA A 13 -10.80 -12.09 -20.68
N PRO A 14 -9.69 -12.67 -21.16
CA PRO A 14 -8.78 -13.43 -20.31
C PRO A 14 -7.94 -12.50 -19.43
N LEU A 15 -7.72 -12.92 -18.19
CA LEU A 15 -6.81 -12.27 -17.26
C LEU A 15 -5.43 -12.89 -17.43
N ILE A 16 -4.59 -12.30 -18.28
CA ILE A 16 -3.27 -12.82 -18.64
C ILE A 16 -2.18 -11.99 -17.95
N ALA A 17 -1.43 -12.59 -17.03
CA ALA A 17 -0.27 -11.94 -16.42
C ALA A 17 0.91 -11.81 -17.38
N THR A 18 1.88 -10.94 -17.05
CA THR A 18 3.12 -10.74 -17.83
C THR A 18 3.90 -12.04 -18.09
N ASN A 19 3.77 -13.06 -17.23
CA ASN A 19 4.37 -14.39 -17.44
C ASN A 19 3.56 -15.31 -18.38
N GLN A 20 2.60 -14.75 -19.11
CA GLN A 20 1.64 -15.44 -19.99
C GLN A 20 0.73 -16.47 -19.30
N GLN A 21 0.65 -16.45 -17.96
CA GLN A 21 -0.29 -17.29 -17.23
C GLN A 21 -1.71 -16.70 -17.31
N CYS A 22 -2.67 -17.50 -17.79
CA CYS A 22 -4.09 -17.17 -17.66
C CYS A 22 -4.53 -17.47 -16.23
N LEU A 23 -4.99 -16.44 -15.54
CA LEU A 23 -5.33 -16.48 -14.11
C LEU A 23 -6.85 -16.62 -13.90
N GLY A 24 -7.62 -16.31 -14.93
CA GLY A 24 -9.07 -16.32 -14.90
C GLY A 24 -9.63 -15.65 -16.16
N VAL A 25 -10.95 -15.49 -16.19
CA VAL A 25 -11.65 -14.86 -17.32
C VAL A 25 -12.71 -13.93 -16.77
N LEU A 26 -12.72 -12.68 -17.26
CA LEU A 26 -13.84 -11.77 -17.08
C LEU A 26 -14.91 -12.15 -18.08
N VAL A 27 -16.12 -12.37 -17.59
CA VAL A 27 -17.28 -12.71 -18.40
C VAL A 27 -18.37 -11.67 -18.15
N VAL A 28 -18.87 -11.05 -19.22
CA VAL A 28 -19.91 -10.02 -19.16
C VAL A 28 -21.17 -10.56 -19.83
N GLU A 29 -22.23 -10.79 -19.05
CA GLU A 29 -23.53 -11.21 -19.56
C GLU A 29 -24.31 -10.03 -20.16
N ARG A 30 -24.20 -8.82 -19.56
CA ARG A 30 -24.97 -7.64 -19.96
C ARG A 30 -24.13 -6.37 -19.89
N MET A 31 -24.23 -5.54 -20.92
CA MET A 31 -23.65 -4.19 -20.97
C MET A 31 -24.51 -3.27 -21.84
N PRO A 32 -24.50 -1.94 -21.62
CA PRO A 32 -25.16 -1.01 -22.52
C PRO A 32 -24.61 -1.13 -23.95
N PHE A 33 -25.48 -1.11 -24.95
CA PHE A 33 -25.08 -1.29 -26.36
C PHE A 33 -24.00 -0.29 -26.81
N LEU A 34 -24.11 0.98 -26.36
CA LEU A 34 -23.14 2.02 -26.69
C LEU A 34 -21.75 1.76 -26.11
N SER A 35 -21.65 0.99 -25.03
CA SER A 35 -20.38 0.60 -24.41
C SER A 35 -19.73 -0.61 -25.11
N LEU A 36 -20.46 -1.33 -25.97
CA LEU A 36 -19.90 -2.46 -26.73
C LEU A 36 -19.20 -1.93 -27.98
N ASN A 37 -18.08 -1.25 -27.77
CA ASN A 37 -17.23 -0.72 -28.83
C ASN A 37 -15.77 -1.09 -28.57
N GLN A 38 -14.95 -1.02 -29.63
CA GLN A 38 -13.56 -1.46 -29.58
C GLN A 38 -12.74 -0.69 -28.53
N GLU A 39 -12.98 0.61 -28.39
CA GLU A 39 -12.28 1.47 -27.42
C GLU A 39 -12.55 1.02 -25.97
N THR A 40 -13.81 0.74 -25.63
CA THR A 40 -14.21 0.28 -24.30
C THR A 40 -13.64 -1.10 -23.98
N LEU A 41 -13.65 -2.02 -24.96
CA LEU A 41 -13.09 -3.36 -24.79
C LEU A 41 -11.56 -3.34 -24.67
N GLN A 42 -10.91 -2.43 -25.39
CA GLN A 42 -9.47 -2.22 -25.29
C GLN A 42 -9.10 -1.61 -23.94
N PHE A 43 -9.86 -0.63 -23.45
CA PHE A 43 -9.69 -0.07 -22.11
C PHE A 43 -9.88 -1.13 -21.01
N LEU A 44 -10.93 -1.96 -21.09
CA LEU A 44 -11.14 -3.12 -20.22
C LEU A 44 -9.94 -4.08 -20.24
N SER A 45 -9.40 -4.39 -21.42
CA SER A 45 -8.23 -5.28 -21.57
C SER A 45 -6.98 -4.69 -20.92
N VAL A 46 -6.76 -3.38 -21.05
CA VAL A 46 -5.63 -2.67 -20.41
C VAL A 46 -5.78 -2.68 -18.89
N LEU A 47 -6.99 -2.43 -18.36
CA LEU A 47 -7.25 -2.51 -16.93
C LEU A 47 -7.01 -3.93 -16.41
N LEU A 48 -7.54 -4.94 -17.08
CA LEU A 48 -7.32 -6.34 -16.69
C LEU A 48 -5.83 -6.70 -16.71
N GLY A 49 -5.09 -6.29 -17.75
CA GLY A 49 -3.63 -6.42 -17.84
C GLY A 49 -2.91 -5.78 -16.65
N TYR A 50 -3.29 -4.54 -16.31
CA TYR A 50 -2.73 -3.80 -15.18
C TYR A 50 -2.99 -4.52 -13.84
N TYR A 51 -4.17 -5.10 -13.64
CA TYR A 51 -4.47 -5.86 -12.43
C TYR A 51 -3.87 -7.28 -12.43
N THR A 52 -3.61 -7.86 -13.62
CA THR A 52 -3.13 -9.24 -13.75
C THR A 52 -1.74 -9.51 -13.19
N ASP A 53 -0.84 -8.53 -13.26
CA ASP A 53 0.50 -8.67 -12.71
C ASP A 53 0.54 -8.84 -11.18
N ASN A 54 -0.59 -8.54 -10.51
CA ASN A 54 -0.77 -8.70 -9.08
C ASN A 54 -1.71 -9.85 -8.69
N VAL A 55 -2.26 -10.65 -9.62
CA VAL A 55 -3.39 -11.58 -9.33
C VAL A 55 -3.06 -12.70 -8.34
N LYS A 56 -1.81 -13.17 -8.25
CA LYS A 56 -1.44 -14.12 -7.17
C LYS A 56 -1.52 -13.47 -5.78
N LEU A 57 -1.43 -12.14 -5.71
CA LEU A 57 -1.54 -11.36 -4.49
C LEU A 57 -2.95 -10.84 -4.25
N ILE A 58 -3.83 -10.71 -5.26
CA ILE A 58 -5.18 -10.14 -5.10
C ILE A 58 -6.00 -10.82 -3.99
N PRO A 59 -6.14 -12.16 -3.92
CA PRO A 59 -6.92 -12.79 -2.86
C PRO A 59 -6.36 -12.52 -1.45
N LEU A 60 -5.02 -12.43 -1.33
CA LEU A 60 -4.31 -12.13 -0.09
C LEU A 60 -4.41 -10.64 0.28
N ALA A 61 -4.28 -9.75 -0.71
CA ALA A 61 -4.44 -8.30 -0.57
C ALA A 61 -5.87 -7.96 -0.18
N MET A 62 -6.87 -8.67 -0.72
CA MET A 62 -8.27 -8.52 -0.31
C MET A 62 -8.50 -8.87 1.16
N LYS A 63 -7.69 -9.74 1.79
CA LYS A 63 -7.74 -9.92 3.24
C LYS A 63 -7.28 -8.66 3.97
N ILE A 64 -6.14 -8.10 3.57
CA ILE A 64 -5.61 -6.85 4.12
C ILE A 64 -6.60 -5.70 3.95
N LEU A 65 -7.19 -5.55 2.76
CA LEU A 65 -8.14 -4.49 2.43
C LEU A 65 -9.49 -4.65 3.12
N ARG A 66 -9.95 -5.88 3.40
CA ARG A 66 -11.16 -6.11 4.19
C ARG A 66 -11.01 -5.59 5.62
N ASP A 67 -9.87 -5.88 6.24
CA ASP A 67 -9.59 -5.45 7.61
C ASP A 67 -9.21 -3.95 7.65
N ASN A 68 -8.69 -3.42 6.54
CA ASN A 68 -8.21 -2.04 6.40
C ASN A 68 -8.73 -1.36 5.12
N PRO A 69 -10.01 -0.93 5.06
CA PRO A 69 -10.63 -0.44 3.83
C PRO A 69 -10.00 0.82 3.22
N THR A 70 -9.29 1.61 4.03
CA THR A 70 -8.61 2.84 3.58
C THR A 70 -7.18 2.60 3.10
N CYS A 71 -6.69 1.36 3.16
CA CYS A 71 -5.36 0.99 2.67
C CYS A 71 -5.32 1.05 1.13
N PRO A 72 -4.32 1.72 0.52
CA PRO A 72 -4.12 1.67 -0.92
C PRO A 72 -3.84 0.23 -1.39
N ILE A 73 -4.41 -0.15 -2.53
CA ILE A 73 -4.19 -1.47 -3.15
C ILE A 73 -2.71 -1.73 -3.44
N GLU A 74 -1.99 -0.69 -3.88
CA GLU A 74 -0.55 -0.73 -4.17
C GLU A 74 0.26 -1.01 -2.88
N PHE A 75 -0.14 -0.41 -1.77
CA PHE A 75 0.47 -0.66 -0.46
C PHE A 75 0.24 -2.10 0.01
N ALA A 76 -1.00 -2.58 -0.05
CA ALA A 76 -1.33 -3.96 0.32
C ALA A 76 -0.59 -5.00 -0.56
N SER A 77 -0.50 -4.73 -1.86
CA SER A 77 0.18 -5.61 -2.82
C SER A 77 1.68 -5.66 -2.59
N GLU A 78 2.31 -4.51 -2.33
CA GLU A 78 3.74 -4.47 -2.09
C GLU A 78 4.10 -5.12 -0.75
N LEU A 79 3.31 -4.93 0.30
CA LEU A 79 3.57 -5.58 1.58
C LEU A 79 3.66 -7.12 1.44
N LEU A 80 2.76 -7.71 0.65
CA LEU A 80 2.79 -9.15 0.36
C LEU A 80 3.99 -9.54 -0.52
N ARG A 81 4.41 -8.65 -1.43
CA ARG A 81 5.64 -8.84 -2.22
C ARG A 81 6.87 -8.86 -1.32
N LEU A 82 6.98 -7.92 -0.37
CA LEU A 82 8.09 -7.85 0.56
C LEU A 82 8.15 -9.07 1.49
N GLU A 83 7.00 -9.56 1.98
CA GLU A 83 6.93 -10.82 2.73
C GLU A 83 7.48 -11.99 1.90
N ARG A 84 7.06 -12.09 0.63
CA ARG A 84 7.55 -13.14 -0.27
C ARG A 84 9.05 -13.02 -0.53
N VAL A 85 9.55 -11.81 -0.81
CA VAL A 85 10.99 -11.56 -1.02
C VAL A 85 11.79 -11.95 0.21
N GLN A 86 11.33 -11.59 1.41
CA GLN A 86 12.00 -12.00 2.65
C GLN A 86 12.01 -13.53 2.79
N ARG A 87 10.91 -14.22 2.47
CA ARG A 87 10.83 -15.68 2.54
C ARG A 87 11.73 -16.39 1.53
N GLU A 88 11.86 -15.84 0.32
CA GLU A 88 12.62 -16.45 -0.78
C GLU A 88 14.12 -16.13 -0.72
N SER A 89 14.50 -14.94 -0.23
CA SER A 89 15.88 -14.44 -0.30
C SER A 89 16.52 -14.14 1.06
N GLY A 90 15.75 -14.11 2.14
CA GLY A 90 16.21 -13.70 3.48
C GLY A 90 16.48 -12.20 3.62
N LEU A 91 16.26 -11.40 2.57
CA LEU A 91 16.50 -9.96 2.61
C LEU A 91 15.40 -9.26 3.43
N PRO A 92 15.75 -8.50 4.49
CA PRO A 92 14.78 -7.82 5.31
C PRO A 92 14.21 -6.61 4.59
N SER A 93 12.94 -6.33 4.82
CA SER A 93 12.32 -5.04 4.52
C SER A 93 11.73 -4.48 5.80
N SER A 94 11.54 -3.16 5.85
CA SER A 94 11.04 -2.49 7.05
C SER A 94 9.79 -1.68 6.75
N ILE A 95 8.94 -1.51 7.75
CA ILE A 95 7.83 -0.58 7.74
C ILE A 95 8.06 0.42 8.86
N THR A 96 7.89 1.70 8.55
CA THR A 96 7.88 2.78 9.54
C THR A 96 6.53 3.48 9.53
N ALA A 97 6.12 4.03 10.66
CA ALA A 97 4.96 4.90 10.73
C ALA A 97 5.28 6.11 11.61
N PHE A 98 4.90 7.30 11.16
CA PHE A 98 4.92 8.50 11.98
C PHE A 98 3.48 8.90 12.31
N VAL A 99 3.16 8.92 13.60
CA VAL A 99 1.90 9.48 14.11
C VAL A 99 2.15 10.91 14.54
N ILE A 100 1.48 11.86 13.89
CA ILE A 100 1.60 13.29 14.16
C ILE A 100 0.32 13.72 14.88
N SER A 101 0.43 13.93 16.19
CA SER A 101 -0.70 14.31 17.04
C SER A 101 -1.05 15.79 16.87
N ASP A 102 -2.18 16.20 17.45
CA ASP A 102 -2.66 17.58 17.37
C ASP A 102 -1.65 18.61 17.90
N SER A 103 -1.19 19.47 17.00
CA SER A 103 -0.23 20.55 17.26
C SER A 103 -0.41 21.68 16.23
N PRO A 104 0.05 22.91 16.53
CA PRO A 104 0.01 24.02 15.57
C PRO A 104 0.73 23.72 14.25
N HIS A 105 1.72 22.82 14.28
CA HIS A 105 2.54 22.46 13.12
C HIS A 105 2.11 21.14 12.46
N ARG A 106 1.03 20.48 12.91
CA ARG A 106 0.62 19.15 12.43
C ARG A 106 0.54 19.07 10.91
N GLN A 107 -0.17 20.02 10.29
CA GLN A 107 -0.40 20.04 8.85
C GLN A 107 0.90 20.28 8.07
N ASP A 108 1.76 21.17 8.56
CA ASP A 108 3.04 21.50 7.92
C ASP A 108 4.01 20.32 7.99
N ILE A 109 4.11 19.69 9.16
CA ILE A 109 4.94 18.49 9.38
C ILE A 109 4.47 17.38 8.45
N PHE A 110 3.17 17.10 8.42
CA PHE A 110 2.60 16.06 7.57
C PHE A 110 2.87 16.34 6.08
N ALA A 111 2.58 17.55 5.62
CA ALA A 111 2.76 17.93 4.22
C ALA A 111 4.22 17.83 3.77
N GLU A 112 5.15 18.22 4.63
CA GLU A 112 6.58 18.14 4.32
C GLU A 112 7.12 16.71 4.37
N MET A 113 6.68 15.89 5.32
CA MET A 113 7.01 14.45 5.34
C MET A 113 6.49 13.73 4.08
N VAL A 114 5.29 14.07 3.59
CA VAL A 114 4.75 13.56 2.32
C VAL A 114 5.58 14.02 1.12
N ARG A 115 6.16 15.22 1.14
CA ARG A 115 7.06 15.70 0.08
C ARG A 115 8.42 15.01 0.06
N GLN A 116 8.92 14.58 1.22
CA GLN A 116 10.24 13.95 1.37
C GLN A 116 10.28 12.45 1.00
N ARG A 117 9.24 11.93 0.34
CA ARG A 117 9.16 10.54 -0.11
C ARG A 117 10.30 10.19 -1.05
N ARG A 118 10.92 9.04 -0.83
CA ARG A 118 11.91 8.48 -1.76
C ARG A 118 11.20 7.74 -2.88
N GLN A 119 11.80 7.71 -4.06
CA GLN A 119 11.21 7.10 -5.27
C GLN A 119 10.86 5.61 -5.11
N MET A 120 11.54 4.88 -4.23
CA MET A 120 11.29 3.44 -4.00
C MET A 120 10.42 3.13 -2.78
N ASP A 121 10.02 4.16 -2.01
CA ASP A 121 9.23 3.95 -0.79
C ASP A 121 7.73 4.01 -1.13
N ILE A 122 6.96 3.01 -0.70
CA ILE A 122 5.50 2.99 -0.85
C ILE A 122 4.86 3.49 0.43
N ASN A 123 3.93 4.44 0.30
CA ASN A 123 3.37 5.18 1.42
C ASN A 123 1.87 5.00 1.52
N TRP A 124 1.37 4.98 2.75
CA TRP A 124 -0.04 5.06 3.08
C TRP A 124 -0.27 6.18 4.08
N ASP A 125 -0.99 7.20 3.60
CA ASP A 125 -1.40 8.36 4.39
C ASP A 125 -2.78 8.13 5.01
N ILE A 126 -2.91 8.41 6.30
CA ILE A 126 -4.17 8.35 7.03
C ILE A 126 -4.37 9.69 7.72
N ARG A 127 -5.49 10.36 7.43
CA ARG A 127 -5.89 11.60 8.12
C ARG A 127 -7.06 11.31 9.04
N LEU A 128 -6.88 11.60 10.32
CA LEU A 128 -7.92 11.48 11.34
C LEU A 128 -8.24 12.88 11.89
N SER A 129 -9.31 12.99 12.68
CA SER A 129 -9.72 14.28 13.26
C SER A 129 -8.69 14.86 14.23
N ASP A 130 -7.92 14.01 14.91
CA ASP A 130 -7.02 14.37 16.02
C ASP A 130 -5.53 14.08 15.73
N ARG A 131 -5.22 13.39 14.63
CA ARG A 131 -3.85 13.06 14.22
C ARG A 131 -3.77 12.75 12.73
N ASP A 132 -2.57 12.89 12.18
CA ASP A 132 -2.22 12.38 10.86
C ASP A 132 -1.20 11.25 11.00
N ILE A 133 -1.26 10.25 10.13
CA ILE A 133 -0.38 9.08 10.17
C ILE A 133 0.20 8.88 8.77
N ILE A 134 1.52 8.75 8.70
CA ILE A 134 2.23 8.39 7.47
C ILE A 134 2.89 7.05 7.70
N ILE A 135 2.47 6.03 6.96
CA ILE A 135 3.07 4.69 6.98
C ILE A 135 3.92 4.53 5.72
N THR A 136 5.16 4.09 5.87
CA THR A 136 6.13 3.97 4.78
C THR A 136 6.76 2.59 4.79
N MET A 137 6.66 1.87 3.67
CA MET A 137 7.44 0.65 3.43
C MET A 137 8.78 1.00 2.81
N MET A 138 9.84 0.39 3.33
CA MET A 138 11.22 0.54 2.90
C MET A 138 11.73 -0.82 2.40
N PRO A 139 11.60 -1.12 1.09
CA PRO A 139 12.01 -2.41 0.52
C PRO A 139 13.51 -2.68 0.69
N LEU A 140 13.91 -3.90 1.05
CA LEU A 140 15.32 -4.33 1.13
C LEU A 140 16.17 -3.56 2.16
N HIS A 141 15.52 -2.94 3.14
CA HIS A 141 16.16 -2.20 4.23
C HIS A 141 15.88 -2.89 5.57
N GLY A 142 16.94 -3.22 6.32
CA GLY A 142 16.86 -3.70 7.70
C GLY A 142 17.04 -2.59 8.75
N ASP A 143 17.26 -2.96 10.01
CA ASP A 143 17.25 -2.05 11.17
C ASP A 143 18.19 -0.84 11.06
N ALA A 144 19.38 -1.03 10.50
CA ALA A 144 20.35 0.06 10.34
C ALA A 144 19.80 1.19 9.45
N ALA A 145 19.06 0.84 8.41
CA ALA A 145 18.48 1.81 7.49
C ALA A 145 17.29 2.55 8.12
N VAL A 146 16.46 1.86 8.90
CA VAL A 146 15.38 2.46 9.70
C VAL A 146 15.95 3.45 10.71
N THR A 147 17.00 3.05 11.42
CA THR A 147 17.69 3.93 12.38
C THR A 147 18.20 5.20 11.70
N GLY A 148 18.85 5.06 10.54
CA GLY A 148 19.29 6.21 9.75
C GLY A 148 18.14 7.09 9.27
N TYR A 149 16.98 6.50 8.94
CA TYR A 149 15.78 7.25 8.57
C TYR A 149 15.23 8.06 9.74
N LEU A 150 15.05 7.44 10.91
CA LEU A 150 14.59 8.13 12.12
C LEU A 150 15.52 9.28 12.52
N LEU A 151 16.84 9.08 12.46
CA LEU A 151 17.82 10.14 12.76
C LEU A 151 17.71 11.33 11.79
N ARG A 152 17.51 11.07 10.50
CA ARG A 152 17.31 12.14 9.51
C ARG A 152 15.99 12.88 9.75
N SER A 153 14.90 12.16 10.03
CA SER A 153 13.61 12.77 10.33
C SER A 153 13.67 13.62 11.60
N GLN A 154 14.34 13.16 12.65
CA GLN A 154 14.52 13.94 13.88
C GLN A 154 15.39 15.19 13.65
N LYS A 155 16.48 15.05 12.87
CA LYS A 155 17.31 16.19 12.50
C LYS A 155 16.51 17.25 11.73
N TRP A 156 15.68 16.82 10.78
CA TRP A 156 14.79 17.70 10.03
C TRP A 156 13.76 18.41 10.94
N LEU A 157 13.13 17.69 11.87
CA LEU A 157 12.21 18.28 12.84
C LEU A 157 12.89 19.36 13.70
N LYS A 158 14.12 19.10 14.13
CA LYS A 158 14.94 20.07 14.86
C LYS A 158 15.20 21.33 14.04
N GLU A 159 15.60 21.15 12.78
CA GLU A 159 15.98 22.26 11.90
C GLU A 159 14.78 23.12 11.49
N MET A 160 13.60 22.53 11.27
CA MET A 160 12.43 23.23 10.75
C MET A 160 11.43 23.69 11.81
N PHE A 161 11.34 22.99 12.93
CA PHE A 161 10.33 23.26 13.97
C PHE A 161 10.94 23.50 15.34
N ASN A 162 12.27 23.59 15.44
CA ASN A 162 13.00 23.73 16.71
C ASN A 162 12.63 22.61 17.73
N ALA A 163 12.32 21.42 17.21
CA ALA A 163 11.90 20.25 17.99
C ALA A 163 13.05 19.23 18.05
N PRO A 164 13.90 19.23 19.09
CA PRO A 164 15.09 18.39 19.13
C PRO A 164 14.77 16.89 19.21
N ASN A 165 13.59 16.51 19.73
CA ASN A 165 13.08 15.15 19.77
C ASN A 165 11.71 15.05 19.10
N PHE A 166 11.33 13.84 18.69
CA PHE A 166 10.01 13.57 18.10
C PHE A 166 8.85 14.02 19.02
N SER A 167 8.97 13.80 20.33
CA SER A 167 7.97 14.20 21.33
C SER A 167 7.72 15.71 21.35
N ASP A 168 8.75 16.52 21.10
CA ASP A 168 8.66 17.98 21.11
C ASP A 168 7.82 18.49 19.93
N ALA A 169 7.83 17.75 18.82
CA ALA A 169 6.98 17.98 17.65
C ALA A 169 5.62 17.26 17.73
N LYS A 170 5.33 16.57 18.85
CA LYS A 170 4.19 15.64 19.00
C LYS A 170 4.11 14.58 17.90
N VAL A 171 5.28 14.11 17.46
CA VAL A 171 5.43 13.01 16.51
C VAL A 171 5.81 11.75 17.29
N THR A 172 5.23 10.61 16.94
CA THR A 172 5.56 9.31 17.53
C THR A 172 5.93 8.33 16.41
N PRO A 173 7.21 7.91 16.33
CA PRO A 173 7.63 6.90 15.37
C PRO A 173 7.27 5.48 15.84
N TYR A 174 6.86 4.64 14.90
CA TYR A 174 6.72 3.21 15.04
C TYR A 174 7.48 2.50 13.94
N THR A 175 8.00 1.32 14.23
CA THR A 175 8.76 0.51 13.27
C THR A 175 8.36 -0.97 13.40
N ALA A 176 8.45 -1.69 12.29
CA ALA A 176 8.27 -3.14 12.22
C ALA A 176 9.15 -3.71 11.09
N LEU A 177 9.68 -4.92 11.29
CA LEU A 177 10.41 -5.65 10.26
C LEU A 177 9.49 -6.64 9.55
N VAL A 178 9.58 -6.72 8.23
CA VAL A 178 8.84 -7.68 7.39
C VAL A 178 9.56 -9.03 7.44
N ASN A 179 9.60 -9.66 8.61
CA ASN A 179 10.25 -10.96 8.83
C ASN A 179 9.63 -11.78 9.99
N GLU A 180 8.89 -11.14 10.89
CA GLU A 180 8.47 -11.72 12.17
C GLU A 180 7.10 -12.40 12.16
N ARG A 181 6.26 -12.13 11.15
CA ARG A 181 4.85 -12.54 11.11
C ARG A 181 4.25 -12.35 9.71
N PRO A 182 3.10 -12.98 9.40
CA PRO A 182 2.40 -12.77 8.12
C PRO A 182 2.10 -11.29 7.88
N ALA A 183 2.16 -10.85 6.62
CA ALA A 183 2.10 -9.43 6.28
C ALA A 183 0.83 -8.72 6.79
N ALA A 184 -0.32 -9.39 6.74
CA ALA A 184 -1.58 -8.84 7.27
C ALA A 184 -1.51 -8.61 8.78
N ASP A 185 -0.99 -9.58 9.54
CA ASP A 185 -0.90 -9.51 11.00
C ASP A 185 0.14 -8.47 11.44
N LEU A 186 1.20 -8.28 10.64
CA LEU A 186 2.17 -7.21 10.81
C LEU A 186 1.52 -5.83 10.70
N LEU A 187 0.79 -5.61 9.61
CA LEU A 187 0.13 -4.33 9.37
C LEU A 187 -0.92 -4.04 10.44
N ASN A 188 -1.75 -5.01 10.79
CA ASN A 188 -2.78 -4.85 11.81
C ASN A 188 -2.15 -4.48 13.16
N ASN A 189 -1.07 -5.15 13.57
CA ASN A 189 -0.40 -4.83 14.83
C ASN A 189 0.26 -3.43 14.82
N LEU A 190 0.84 -3.02 13.70
CA LEU A 190 1.37 -1.66 13.55
C LEU A 190 0.25 -0.62 13.65
N LEU A 191 -0.87 -0.86 12.96
CA LEU A 191 -2.04 0.01 12.97
C LEU A 191 -2.68 0.11 14.35
N GLU A 192 -2.83 -0.99 15.09
CA GLU A 192 -3.31 -0.97 16.47
C GLU A 192 -2.50 0.01 17.33
N ARG A 193 -1.16 -0.03 17.22
CA ARG A 193 -0.27 0.90 17.94
C ARG A 193 -0.44 2.34 17.47
N CYS A 194 -0.62 2.57 16.17
CA CYS A 194 -0.77 3.91 15.60
C CYS A 194 -2.14 4.54 15.88
N LEU A 195 -3.18 3.72 15.99
CA LEU A 195 -4.58 4.16 16.12
C LEU A 195 -5.03 4.31 17.57
N VAL A 196 -4.32 3.78 18.55
CA VAL A 196 -4.58 4.05 19.97
C VAL A 196 -4.38 5.56 20.24
N LYS A 197 -5.40 6.22 20.79
CA LYS A 197 -5.28 7.61 21.26
C LYS A 197 -4.23 7.68 22.36
N GLN A 198 -3.08 8.27 22.05
CA GLN A 198 -2.10 8.62 23.07
C GLN A 198 -2.70 9.77 23.89
N HIS A 199 -3.06 9.48 25.14
CA HIS A 199 -3.43 10.50 26.12
C HIS A 199 -2.11 11.11 26.60
N SER A 200 -1.72 12.23 26.00
CA SER A 200 -0.59 13.05 26.42
C SER A 200 -1.11 14.43 26.79
#